data_AF-A0A3N5X5U4-F1
#
_entry.id   AF-A0A3N5X5U4-F1
#
_cell.length_a   1.000
_cell.length_b   1.000
_cell.length_c   1.000
_cell.angle_alpha   90.00
_cell.angle_beta   90.00
_cell.angle_gamma   90.00
#
_symmetry.space_group_name_H-M   'P 1'
#
loop_
_entity.id
_entity.type
_entity.pdbx_description
1 polymer ?
#
loop_
_entity_poly.entity_id
_entity_poly.type
_entity_poly.pdbx_seq_one_letter_code
_entity_poly.pdbx_strand_id
1 'polypeptide(L)'
;MNTQYVSSWVLAFLLTIGAASYQRRTGPTRPVTEEFPLGGRVLRAELLRSHGGPGDQPVEIDGAGKGAAGRIVWRRFPSREAFRTAEMRLDRGRLVGAIPHQPPAGKVEYRLELAAGADTIAVPASGTVVTRFKGAVPVWALVPHVIFMFAAMFVSNLAGIEAARRGPRLLGLTRAAVALLLLGGFVFGPIVQKHAFGSWWTGVPFGYDLTDNKTLLALLGWGTALFSFGRRKDPRRWVLAAALLMLAVFLVPHSLLGSELKPE
;
A
#
# COMPACT_ATOMS: atom_id res chain seq x y z
N MET A 1 22.27 15.01 28.10
CA MET A 1 21.02 14.38 27.60
C MET A 1 20.88 13.04 28.31
N ASN A 2 19.77 12.77 29.01
CA ASN A 2 19.63 11.59 29.87
C ASN A 2 19.70 10.29 29.04
N THR A 3 20.54 9.32 29.40
CA THR A 3 20.77 8.07 28.61
C THR A 3 19.46 7.29 28.38
N GLN A 4 18.53 7.37 29.33
CA GLN A 4 17.18 6.80 29.20
C GLN A 4 16.36 7.48 28.09
N TYR A 5 16.56 8.77 27.87
CA TYR A 5 15.88 9.49 26.79
C TYR A 5 16.41 9.06 25.43
N VAL A 6 17.74 9.00 25.26
CA VAL A 6 18.37 8.56 24.01
C VAL A 6 17.92 7.15 23.63
N SER A 7 17.88 6.22 24.60
CA SER A 7 17.40 4.85 24.34
C SER A 7 15.93 4.78 23.93
N SER A 8 15.05 5.64 24.47
CA SER A 8 13.64 5.69 24.04
C SER A 8 13.51 6.14 22.58
N TRP A 9 14.31 7.12 22.15
CA TRP A 9 14.31 7.60 20.76
C TRP A 9 14.82 6.55 19.80
N VAL A 10 15.94 5.90 20.14
CA VAL A 10 16.50 4.81 19.33
C VAL A 10 15.50 3.66 19.21
N LEU A 11 14.87 3.24 20.31
CA LEU A 11 13.88 2.17 20.27
C LEU A 11 12.64 2.55 19.45
N ALA A 12 12.11 3.77 19.63
CA ALA A 12 10.98 4.26 18.83
C ALA A 12 11.31 4.30 17.32
N PHE A 13 12.54 4.71 16.98
CA PHE A 13 13.03 4.74 15.61
C PHE A 13 13.14 3.32 15.01
N LEU A 14 13.74 2.38 15.75
CA LEU A 14 13.86 0.98 15.32
C LEU A 14 12.49 0.32 15.11
N LEU A 15 11.53 0.55 16.02
CA LEU A 15 10.16 0.05 15.87
C LEU A 15 9.49 0.62 14.62
N THR A 16 9.67 1.91 14.37
CA THR A 16 9.07 2.60 13.22
C THR A 16 9.66 2.09 11.90
N ILE A 17 10.99 1.99 11.79
CA ILE A 17 11.64 1.43 10.60
C ILE A 17 11.32 -0.05 10.41
N GLY A 18 11.29 -0.83 11.49
CA GLY A 18 10.93 -2.24 11.46
C GLY A 18 9.53 -2.44 10.87
N ALA A 19 8.55 -1.67 11.35
CA ALA A 19 7.19 -1.73 10.82
C ALA A 19 7.10 -1.23 9.36
N ALA A 20 7.79 -0.14 9.01
CA ALA A 20 7.83 0.38 7.63
C ALA A 20 8.42 -0.66 6.65
N SER A 21 9.51 -1.31 7.05
CA SER A 21 10.15 -2.37 6.28
C SER A 21 9.23 -3.59 6.12
N TYR A 22 8.55 -3.99 7.20
CA TYR A 22 7.56 -5.06 7.16
C TYR A 22 6.43 -4.75 6.18
N GLN A 23 5.82 -3.56 6.26
CA GLN A 23 4.76 -3.11 5.35
C GLN A 23 5.20 -3.11 3.88
N ARG A 24 6.44 -2.68 3.60
CA ARG A 24 6.98 -2.67 2.24
C ARG A 24 7.17 -4.09 1.69
N ARG A 25 7.51 -5.05 2.55
CA ARG A 25 7.71 -6.46 2.16
C ARG A 25 6.39 -7.21 1.97
N THR A 26 5.38 -6.90 2.77
CA THR A 26 4.07 -7.60 2.76
C THR A 26 2.99 -6.86 1.97
N GLY A 27 3.33 -5.72 1.35
CA GLY A 27 2.39 -4.90 0.60
C GLY A 27 1.81 -5.60 -0.64
N PRO A 28 0.50 -5.49 -0.92
CA PRO A 28 -0.18 -6.19 -2.02
C PRO A 28 0.14 -5.62 -3.40
N THR A 29 0.82 -4.47 -3.46
CA THR A 29 1.22 -3.81 -4.71
C THR A 29 2.56 -4.30 -5.23
N ARG A 30 3.24 -5.22 -4.52
CA ARG A 30 4.51 -5.79 -4.97
C ARG A 30 4.29 -6.59 -6.26
N PRO A 31 5.08 -6.37 -7.33
CA PRO A 31 4.98 -7.16 -8.54
C PRO A 31 5.17 -8.66 -8.27
N VAL A 32 4.47 -9.49 -9.05
CA VAL A 32 4.73 -10.94 -9.06
C VAL A 32 5.87 -11.18 -10.05
N THR A 33 6.99 -11.64 -9.53
CA THR A 33 8.15 -11.99 -10.35
C THR A 33 8.19 -13.50 -10.52
N GLU A 34 8.26 -13.96 -11.77
CA GLU A 34 8.34 -15.38 -12.10
C GLU A 34 9.42 -15.61 -13.15
N GLU A 35 10.25 -16.63 -12.91
CA GLU A 35 11.22 -17.14 -13.88
C GLU A 35 10.67 -18.39 -14.52
N PHE A 36 10.78 -18.49 -15.84
CA PHE A 36 10.19 -19.58 -16.60
C PHE A 36 11.02 -19.90 -17.86
N PRO A 37 11.03 -21.17 -18.30
CA PRO A 37 11.67 -21.54 -19.55
C PRO A 37 10.78 -21.19 -20.75
N LEU A 38 11.37 -20.61 -21.80
CA LEU A 38 10.71 -20.37 -23.09
C LEU A 38 11.76 -20.43 -24.23
N GLY A 39 11.56 -21.33 -25.21
CA GLY A 39 12.42 -21.41 -26.40
C GLY A 39 13.90 -21.68 -26.05
N GLY A 40 14.15 -22.59 -25.11
CA GLY A 40 15.49 -22.96 -24.65
C GLY A 40 16.21 -21.90 -23.80
N ARG A 41 15.52 -20.86 -23.35
CA ARG A 41 16.06 -19.80 -22.46
C ARG A 41 15.24 -19.70 -21.18
N VAL A 42 15.86 -19.25 -20.10
CA VAL A 42 15.14 -18.86 -18.89
C VAL A 42 14.88 -17.36 -18.95
N LEU A 43 13.60 -16.99 -18.97
CA LEU A 43 13.14 -15.60 -18.97
C LEU A 43 12.56 -15.24 -17.62
N ARG A 44 12.47 -13.94 -17.35
CA ARG A 44 11.88 -13.41 -16.13
C ARG A 44 10.78 -12.41 -16.50
N ALA A 45 9.58 -12.60 -15.95
CA ALA A 45 8.49 -11.63 -16.04
C ALA A 45 8.29 -10.93 -14.70
N GLU A 46 8.08 -9.62 -14.75
CA GLU A 46 7.65 -8.81 -13.61
C GLU A 46 6.23 -8.31 -13.84
N LEU A 47 5.26 -8.99 -13.24
CA LEU A 47 3.85 -8.72 -13.38
C LEU A 47 3.41 -7.67 -12.35
N LEU A 48 3.21 -6.43 -12.81
CA LEU A 48 2.80 -5.33 -11.96
C LEU A 48 1.39 -5.54 -11.39
N ARG A 49 1.21 -5.20 -10.11
CA ARG A 49 -0.07 -5.27 -9.39
C ARG A 49 -0.68 -3.90 -9.08
N SER A 50 -0.04 -2.84 -9.56
CA SER A 50 -0.54 -1.48 -9.46
C SER A 50 0.00 -0.69 -10.64
N HIS A 51 -0.87 0.08 -11.29
CA HIS A 51 -0.49 1.04 -12.32
C HIS A 51 -0.97 2.43 -11.93
N GLY A 52 -0.13 3.45 -12.13
CA GLY A 52 -0.41 4.82 -11.73
C GLY A 52 -0.29 5.77 -12.91
N GLY A 53 -1.19 6.75 -12.97
CA GLY A 53 -1.16 7.81 -13.98
C GLY A 53 -1.94 7.47 -15.25
N PRO A 54 -1.80 8.31 -16.29
CA PRO A 54 -2.52 8.13 -17.55
C PRO A 54 -1.95 6.98 -18.38
N GLY A 55 -2.79 6.40 -19.24
CA GLY A 55 -2.38 5.43 -20.25
C GLY A 55 -2.38 3.98 -19.79
N ASP A 56 -2.07 3.11 -20.74
CA ASP A 56 -2.11 1.66 -20.58
C ASP A 56 -1.00 1.18 -19.64
N GLN A 57 -1.23 0.06 -18.96
CA GLN A 57 -0.19 -0.56 -18.14
C GLN A 57 0.75 -1.36 -19.06
N PRO A 58 2.05 -1.03 -19.13
CA PRO A 58 2.99 -1.78 -19.93
C PRO A 58 3.23 -3.18 -19.34
N VAL A 59 3.44 -4.15 -20.22
CA VAL A 59 3.88 -5.50 -19.89
C VAL A 59 5.07 -5.81 -20.78
N GLU A 60 6.23 -6.01 -20.18
CA GLU A 60 7.49 -6.21 -20.89
C GLU A 60 8.21 -7.45 -20.38
N ILE A 61 8.74 -8.26 -21.29
CA ILE A 61 9.60 -9.40 -20.98
C ILE A 61 10.90 -9.26 -21.77
N ASP A 62 12.00 -9.13 -21.05
CA ASP A 62 13.34 -9.05 -21.62
C ASP A 62 13.86 -10.42 -22.07
N GLY A 63 14.77 -10.40 -23.05
CA GLY A 63 15.51 -11.60 -23.47
C GLY A 63 14.77 -12.52 -24.44
N ALA A 64 13.60 -12.10 -24.92
CA ALA A 64 12.80 -12.84 -25.89
C ALA A 64 13.55 -13.03 -27.22
N GLY A 65 13.63 -14.28 -27.68
CA GLY A 65 14.28 -14.64 -28.93
C GLY A 65 13.45 -14.31 -30.17
N LYS A 66 14.07 -14.41 -31.36
CA LYS A 66 13.33 -14.34 -32.64
C LYS A 66 12.33 -15.49 -32.70
N GLY A 67 11.07 -15.19 -33.02
CA GLY A 67 9.98 -16.17 -33.06
C GLY A 67 9.24 -16.36 -31.73
N ALA A 68 9.61 -15.62 -30.67
CA ALA A 68 8.77 -15.53 -29.48
C ALA A 68 7.52 -14.70 -29.78
N ALA A 69 6.37 -15.22 -29.39
CA ALA A 69 5.08 -14.55 -29.43
C ALA A 69 4.46 -14.56 -28.04
N GLY A 70 3.55 -13.63 -27.79
CA GLY A 70 2.87 -13.58 -26.52
C GLY A 70 1.55 -12.84 -26.63
N ARG A 71 0.63 -13.16 -25.74
CA ARG A 71 -0.62 -12.41 -25.56
C ARG A 71 -0.90 -12.21 -24.08
N ILE A 72 -1.47 -11.06 -23.78
CA ILE A 72 -1.97 -10.71 -22.46
C ILE A 72 -3.44 -11.12 -22.43
N VAL A 73 -3.77 -12.07 -21.58
CA VAL A 73 -5.15 -12.53 -21.36
C VAL A 73 -5.67 -11.81 -20.13
N TRP A 74 -6.67 -10.93 -20.29
CA TRP A 74 -7.10 -10.03 -19.22
C TRP A 74 -8.63 -9.79 -19.21
N ARG A 75 -9.17 -9.41 -18.06
CA ARG A 75 -10.53 -8.88 -17.93
C ARG A 75 -10.64 -7.94 -16.73
N ARG A 76 -11.70 -7.13 -16.69
CA ARG A 76 -12.02 -6.31 -15.52
C ARG A 76 -12.28 -7.20 -14.30
N PHE A 77 -11.89 -6.72 -13.12
CA PHE A 77 -12.09 -7.42 -11.85
C PHE A 77 -12.88 -6.54 -10.87
N PRO A 78 -13.89 -7.10 -10.17
CA PRO A 78 -14.48 -8.41 -10.41
C PRO A 78 -15.37 -8.38 -11.65
N SER A 79 -15.31 -9.38 -12.54
CA SER A 79 -16.25 -9.52 -13.65
C SER A 79 -16.47 -10.99 -13.99
N ARG A 80 -17.66 -11.30 -14.52
CA ARG A 80 -17.99 -12.61 -15.11
C ARG A 80 -17.80 -12.63 -16.62
N GLU A 81 -17.38 -11.51 -17.22
CA GLU A 81 -17.06 -11.45 -18.64
C GLU A 81 -15.97 -12.46 -19.01
N ALA A 82 -16.00 -12.88 -20.28
CA ALA A 82 -14.93 -13.66 -20.87
C ALA A 82 -13.63 -12.85 -20.89
N PHE A 83 -12.50 -13.56 -20.80
CA PHE A 83 -11.20 -12.93 -20.96
C PHE A 83 -11.03 -12.37 -22.37
N ARG A 84 -10.45 -11.18 -22.44
CA ARG A 84 -10.01 -10.52 -23.66
C ARG A 84 -8.52 -10.77 -23.85
N THR A 85 -8.06 -10.68 -25.09
CA THR A 85 -6.66 -10.85 -25.43
C THR A 85 -6.09 -9.56 -26.01
N ALA A 86 -4.85 -9.23 -25.64
CA ALA A 86 -4.05 -8.18 -26.27
C ALA A 86 -2.72 -8.80 -26.72
N GLU A 87 -2.43 -8.70 -28.01
CA GLU A 87 -1.20 -9.26 -28.58
C GLU A 87 0.05 -8.49 -28.10
N MET A 88 1.13 -9.23 -27.86
CA MET A 88 2.45 -8.67 -27.57
C MET A 88 3.29 -8.66 -28.85
N ARG A 89 4.04 -7.59 -29.06
CA ARG A 89 4.99 -7.46 -30.18
C ARG A 89 6.42 -7.67 -29.71
N LEU A 90 7.20 -8.37 -30.53
CA LEU A 90 8.64 -8.44 -30.33
C LEU A 90 9.28 -7.13 -30.80
N ASP A 91 9.91 -6.41 -29.88
CA ASP A 91 10.62 -5.15 -30.12
C ASP A 91 12.02 -5.22 -29.51
N ARG A 92 13.06 -5.19 -30.35
CA ARG A 92 14.48 -5.19 -29.95
C ARG A 92 14.85 -6.25 -28.89
N GLY A 93 14.32 -7.47 -29.02
CA GLY A 93 14.59 -8.57 -28.08
C GLY A 93 13.74 -8.55 -26.80
N ARG A 94 12.70 -7.71 -26.75
CA ARG A 94 11.68 -7.70 -25.70
C ARG A 94 10.33 -8.06 -26.27
N LEU A 95 9.53 -8.83 -25.54
CA LEU A 95 8.09 -8.93 -25.81
C LEU A 95 7.39 -7.80 -25.07
N VAL A 96 6.72 -6.93 -25.83
CA VAL A 96 6.05 -5.72 -25.31
C VAL A 96 4.57 -5.78 -25.64
N GLY A 97 3.73 -5.65 -24.63
CA GLY A 97 2.30 -5.45 -24.77
C GLY A 97 1.79 -4.46 -23.73
N ALA A 98 0.49 -4.19 -23.74
CA ALA A 98 -0.10 -3.31 -22.74
C ALA A 98 -1.51 -3.77 -22.37
N ILE A 99 -1.87 -3.57 -21.10
CA ILE A 99 -3.24 -3.72 -20.61
C ILE A 99 -3.94 -2.37 -20.77
N PRO A 100 -5.11 -2.31 -21.43
CA PRO A 100 -5.82 -1.06 -21.63
C PRO A 100 -6.10 -0.31 -20.33
N HIS A 101 -5.94 1.01 -20.36
CA HIS A 101 -6.18 1.90 -19.24
C HIS A 101 -7.55 1.67 -18.61
N GLN A 102 -7.60 1.67 -17.27
CA GLN A 102 -8.84 1.65 -16.51
C GLN A 102 -8.98 2.94 -15.69
N PRO A 103 -10.23 3.38 -15.42
CA PRO A 103 -10.46 4.50 -14.51
C PRO A 103 -9.86 4.24 -13.11
N PRO A 104 -9.59 5.30 -12.33
CA PRO A 104 -9.09 5.18 -10.96
C PRO A 104 -9.92 4.23 -10.10
N ALA A 105 -9.25 3.39 -9.30
CA ALA A 105 -9.83 2.28 -8.53
C ALA A 105 -10.35 1.08 -9.35
N GLY A 106 -10.22 1.12 -10.68
CA GLY A 106 -10.44 -0.03 -11.54
C GLY A 106 -9.40 -1.11 -11.33
N LYS A 107 -9.83 -2.37 -11.37
CA LYS A 107 -8.94 -3.53 -11.29
C LYS A 107 -9.07 -4.37 -12.56
N VAL A 108 -7.96 -4.95 -12.98
CA VAL A 108 -7.89 -5.93 -14.06
C VAL A 108 -7.19 -7.15 -13.53
N GLU A 109 -7.77 -8.31 -13.79
CA GLU A 109 -7.05 -9.57 -13.63
C GLU A 109 -6.48 -10.00 -14.97
N TYR A 110 -5.23 -10.44 -14.98
CA TYR A 110 -4.53 -10.82 -16.19
C TYR A 110 -3.49 -11.90 -15.97
N ARG A 111 -3.12 -12.55 -17.06
CA ARG A 111 -1.98 -13.46 -17.18
C ARG A 111 -1.40 -13.36 -18.58
N LEU A 112 -0.19 -13.86 -18.75
CA LEU A 112 0.50 -13.92 -20.03
C LEU A 112 0.41 -15.34 -20.57
N GLU A 113 0.19 -15.46 -21.86
CA GLU A 113 0.37 -16.71 -22.59
C GLU A 113 1.46 -16.47 -23.63
N LEU A 114 2.57 -17.20 -23.48
CA LEU A 114 3.78 -17.00 -24.24
C LEU A 114 4.06 -18.26 -25.06
N ALA A 115 4.61 -18.07 -26.26
CA ALA A 115 4.93 -19.16 -27.17
C ALA A 115 6.27 -18.92 -27.86
N ALA A 116 7.03 -20.00 -28.07
CA ALA A 116 8.25 -20.01 -28.89
C ALA A 116 8.37 -21.36 -29.60
N GLY A 117 8.07 -21.40 -30.90
CA GLY A 117 8.00 -22.66 -31.64
C GLY A 117 6.84 -23.53 -31.15
N ALA A 118 7.14 -24.74 -30.65
CA ALA A 118 6.15 -25.65 -30.07
C ALA A 118 5.91 -25.43 -28.57
N ASP A 119 6.78 -24.67 -27.89
CA ASP A 119 6.67 -24.42 -26.46
C ASP A 119 5.61 -23.35 -26.20
N THR A 120 4.65 -23.64 -25.32
CA THR A 120 3.65 -22.67 -24.84
C THR A 120 3.58 -22.69 -23.32
N ILE A 121 3.57 -21.53 -22.69
CA ILE A 121 3.52 -21.38 -21.23
C ILE A 121 2.60 -20.24 -20.80
N ALA A 122 1.96 -20.41 -19.64
CA ALA A 122 1.18 -19.38 -18.98
C ALA A 122 1.95 -18.81 -17.78
N VAL A 123 1.97 -17.47 -17.65
CA VAL A 123 2.68 -16.76 -16.58
C VAL A 123 1.72 -15.76 -15.91
N PRO A 124 1.48 -15.84 -14.59
CA PRO A 124 2.13 -16.75 -13.66
C PRO A 124 1.54 -18.16 -13.71
N ALA A 125 2.31 -19.18 -13.32
CA ALA A 125 1.83 -20.55 -13.21
C ALA A 125 0.68 -20.70 -12.18
N SER A 126 0.57 -19.76 -11.23
CA SER A 126 -0.48 -19.73 -10.21
C SER A 126 -1.85 -19.27 -10.74
N GLY A 127 -1.96 -18.88 -12.02
CA GLY A 127 -3.22 -18.50 -12.65
C GLY A 127 -3.19 -17.07 -13.16
N THR A 128 -3.66 -16.11 -12.36
CA THR A 128 -3.73 -14.68 -12.74
C THR A 128 -3.19 -13.78 -11.65
N VAL A 129 -2.82 -12.57 -12.05
CA VAL A 129 -2.52 -11.45 -11.15
C VAL A 129 -3.58 -10.37 -11.30
N VAL A 130 -3.88 -9.70 -10.18
CA VAL A 130 -4.76 -8.53 -10.18
C VAL A 130 -3.92 -7.27 -10.10
N THR A 131 -4.09 -6.37 -11.06
CA THR A 131 -3.56 -5.00 -11.02
C THR A 131 -4.65 -3.99 -10.74
N ARG A 132 -4.31 -2.95 -9.96
CA ARG A 132 -5.19 -1.82 -9.64
C ARG A 132 -4.67 -0.54 -10.30
N PHE A 133 -5.54 0.13 -11.04
CA PHE A 133 -5.27 1.43 -11.66
C PHE A 133 -5.52 2.57 -10.66
N LYS A 134 -4.62 3.55 -10.67
CA LYS A 134 -4.64 4.73 -9.79
C LYS A 134 -4.42 6.00 -10.60
N GLY A 135 -5.07 7.08 -10.19
CA GLY A 135 -4.77 8.40 -10.71
C GLY A 135 -3.36 8.86 -10.34
N ALA A 136 -2.85 9.87 -11.04
CA ALA A 136 -1.59 10.52 -10.70
C ALA A 136 -1.75 11.32 -9.40
N VAL A 137 -1.01 10.92 -8.36
CA VAL A 137 -0.99 11.65 -7.09
C VAL A 137 0.14 12.68 -7.13
N PRO A 138 -0.15 13.97 -6.92
CA PRO A 138 0.88 14.99 -6.97
C PRO A 138 1.84 14.85 -5.79
N VAL A 139 3.14 15.10 -6.06
CA VAL A 139 4.22 14.98 -5.08
C VAL A 139 3.99 15.86 -3.86
N TRP A 140 3.43 17.07 -4.04
CA TRP A 140 3.12 18.00 -2.95
C TRP A 140 2.10 17.44 -1.96
N ALA A 141 1.25 16.48 -2.35
CA ALA A 141 0.30 15.83 -1.45
C ALA A 141 0.89 14.54 -0.87
N LEU A 142 1.53 13.73 -1.71
CA LEU A 142 2.06 12.43 -1.31
C LEU A 142 3.21 12.54 -0.31
N VAL A 143 4.15 13.45 -0.53
CA VAL A 143 5.34 13.57 0.33
C VAL A 143 4.96 14.02 1.75
N PRO A 144 4.17 15.10 1.94
CA PRO A 144 3.70 15.47 3.27
C PRO A 144 2.87 14.38 3.94
N HIS A 145 1.97 13.70 3.20
CA HIS A 145 1.21 12.57 3.75
C HIS A 145 2.14 11.53 4.39
N VAL A 146 3.13 11.05 3.63
CA VAL A 146 4.07 10.02 4.07
C VAL A 146 4.90 10.50 5.28
N ILE A 147 5.39 11.74 5.24
CA ILE A 147 6.16 12.33 6.34
C ILE A 147 5.31 12.39 7.62
N PHE A 148 4.08 12.91 7.54
CA PHE A 148 3.21 13.01 8.70
C PHE A 148 2.80 11.64 9.26
N MET A 149 2.54 10.65 8.41
CA MET A 149 2.18 9.30 8.87
C MET A 149 3.35 8.63 9.60
N PHE A 150 4.57 8.71 9.08
CA PHE A 150 5.76 8.15 9.76
C PHE A 150 6.14 8.95 11.02
N ALA A 151 6.01 10.27 10.99
CA ALA A 151 6.22 11.10 12.18
C ALA A 151 5.18 10.77 13.27
N ALA A 152 3.91 10.59 12.91
CA ALA A 152 2.86 10.19 13.84
C ALA A 152 3.18 8.83 14.47
N MET A 153 3.60 7.85 13.67
CA MET A 153 3.99 6.52 14.17
C MET A 153 5.21 6.59 15.10
N PHE A 154 6.23 7.37 14.72
CA PHE A 154 7.42 7.57 15.54
C PHE A 154 7.08 8.20 16.89
N VAL A 155 6.30 9.28 16.90
CA VAL A 155 5.87 9.95 18.13
C VAL A 155 4.96 9.06 18.96
N SER A 156 4.10 8.25 18.32
CA SER A 156 3.28 7.24 18.99
C SER A 156 4.12 6.19 19.71
N ASN A 157 5.15 5.63 19.06
CA ASN A 157 6.07 4.68 19.67
C ASN A 157 6.83 5.32 20.83
N LEU A 158 7.31 6.56 20.65
CA LEU A 158 7.99 7.31 21.69
C LEU A 158 7.09 7.57 22.90
N ALA A 159 5.83 7.95 22.67
CA ALA A 159 4.82 8.16 23.71
C ALA A 159 4.48 6.87 24.47
N GLY A 160 4.39 5.72 23.77
CA GLY A 160 4.18 4.42 24.39
C GLY A 160 5.34 4.00 25.30
N ILE A 161 6.58 4.21 24.85
CA ILE A 161 7.78 3.94 25.66
C ILE A 161 7.83 4.88 26.88
N GLU A 162 7.53 6.16 26.68
CA GLU A 162 7.48 7.15 27.77
C GLU A 162 6.38 6.82 28.80
N ALA A 163 5.21 6.34 28.34
CA ALA A 163 4.14 5.87 29.22
C ALA A 163 4.61 4.72 30.11
N ALA A 164 5.31 3.74 29.53
CA ALA A 164 5.86 2.59 30.26
C ALA A 164 6.95 3.00 31.27
N ARG A 165 7.77 4.00 30.91
CA ARG A 165 8.86 4.53 31.75
C ARG A 165 8.42 5.62 32.73
N ARG A 166 7.13 5.97 32.76
CA ARG A 166 6.55 7.03 33.63
C ARG A 166 7.17 8.41 33.42
N GLY A 167 7.61 8.73 32.21
CA GLY A 167 8.33 9.98 31.96
C GLY A 167 7.42 11.22 31.93
N PRO A 168 8.01 12.43 32.07
CA PRO A 168 7.26 13.66 32.38
C PRO A 168 6.56 14.30 31.16
N ARG A 169 6.90 13.90 29.92
CA ARG A 169 6.45 14.62 28.69
C ARG A 169 5.24 14.01 28.00
N LEU A 170 4.48 13.17 28.69
CA LEU A 170 3.48 12.33 28.06
C LEU A 170 2.35 13.11 27.35
N LEU A 171 1.88 14.21 27.95
CA LEU A 171 0.83 15.04 27.34
C LEU A 171 1.32 15.70 26.04
N GLY A 172 2.56 16.20 26.01
CA GLY A 172 3.15 16.81 24.82
C GLY A 172 3.26 15.81 23.67
N LEU A 173 3.77 14.60 23.96
CA LEU A 173 3.86 13.53 22.96
C LEU A 173 2.48 13.07 22.47
N THR A 174 1.49 12.97 23.37
CA THR A 174 0.11 12.61 23.01
C THR A 174 -0.51 13.65 22.08
N ARG A 175 -0.35 14.95 22.38
CA ARG A 175 -0.83 16.04 21.51
C ARG A 175 -0.15 16.01 20.15
N ALA A 176 1.16 15.79 20.12
CA ALA A 176 1.91 15.69 18.87
C ALA A 176 1.47 14.48 18.03
N ALA A 177 1.26 13.30 18.63
CA ALA A 177 0.76 12.13 17.92
C ALA A 177 -0.61 12.38 17.29
N VAL A 178 -1.55 12.98 18.04
CA VAL A 178 -2.88 13.36 17.53
C VAL A 178 -2.77 14.37 16.38
N ALA A 179 -1.97 15.43 16.55
CA ALA A 179 -1.82 16.46 15.52
C ALA A 179 -1.23 15.91 14.22
N LEU A 180 -0.16 15.11 14.32
CA LEU A 180 0.49 14.49 13.16
C LEU A 180 -0.44 13.47 12.48
N LEU A 181 -1.21 12.70 13.25
CA LEU A 181 -2.19 11.76 12.69
C LEU A 181 -3.36 12.47 12.00
N LEU A 182 -3.82 13.60 12.54
CA LEU A 182 -4.84 14.42 11.87
C LEU A 182 -4.31 14.99 10.55
N LEU A 183 -3.12 15.58 10.56
CA LEU A 183 -2.50 16.12 9.33
C LEU A 183 -2.25 15.02 8.31
N GLY A 184 -1.57 13.94 8.69
CA GLY A 184 -1.24 12.84 7.78
C GLY A 184 -2.46 12.06 7.33
N GLY A 185 -3.30 11.63 8.27
CA GLY A 185 -4.39 10.69 8.03
C GLY A 185 -5.72 11.32 7.62
N PHE A 186 -6.02 12.55 8.07
CA PHE A 186 -7.34 13.20 7.88
C PHE A 186 -7.30 14.49 7.05
N VAL A 187 -6.10 15.03 6.77
CA VAL A 187 -5.94 16.14 5.81
C VAL A 187 -5.30 15.61 4.53
N PHE A 188 -4.04 15.17 4.60
CA PHE A 188 -3.30 14.72 3.43
C PHE A 188 -3.74 13.34 2.94
N GLY A 189 -4.22 12.46 3.83
CA GLY A 189 -4.79 11.15 3.47
C GLY A 189 -5.94 11.28 2.46
N PRO A 190 -7.02 12.01 2.79
CA PRO A 190 -8.12 12.28 1.88
C PRO A 190 -7.72 12.98 0.57
N ILE A 191 -6.74 13.90 0.61
CA ILE A 191 -6.22 14.54 -0.61
C ILE A 191 -5.57 13.48 -1.52
N VAL A 192 -4.70 12.64 -0.97
CA VAL A 192 -4.07 11.55 -1.72
C VAL A 192 -5.11 10.56 -2.25
N GLN A 193 -6.09 10.19 -1.42
CA GLN A 193 -7.22 9.33 -1.79
C GLN A 193 -7.99 9.89 -2.99
N LYS A 194 -8.29 11.21 -2.95
CA LYS A 194 -9.04 11.89 -4.00
C LYS A 194 -8.30 11.85 -5.33
N HIS A 195 -7.00 12.10 -5.33
CA HIS A 195 -6.19 12.01 -6.55
C HIS A 195 -6.01 10.57 -7.04
N ALA A 196 -5.85 9.60 -6.13
CA ALA A 196 -5.59 8.21 -6.49
C ALA A 196 -6.85 7.47 -6.98
N PHE A 197 -8.03 7.78 -6.40
CA PHE A 197 -9.24 6.97 -6.54
C PHE A 197 -10.53 7.77 -6.77
N GLY A 198 -10.47 9.11 -6.80
CA GLY A 198 -11.64 9.95 -7.05
C GLY A 198 -12.53 10.22 -5.83
N SER A 199 -12.24 9.62 -4.66
CA SER A 199 -13.02 9.75 -3.42
C SER A 199 -12.18 10.35 -2.29
N TRP A 200 -12.77 11.21 -1.47
CA TRP A 200 -12.08 11.82 -0.31
C TRP A 200 -11.96 10.85 0.88
N TRP A 201 -12.96 10.01 1.08
CA TRP A 201 -13.01 9.05 2.17
C TRP A 201 -13.92 7.90 1.79
N THR A 202 -13.49 6.68 2.07
CA THR A 202 -14.20 5.43 1.77
C THR A 202 -14.31 4.51 2.98
N GLY A 203 -13.89 4.97 4.16
CA GLY A 203 -14.16 4.33 5.45
C GLY A 203 -15.54 4.71 6.02
N VAL A 204 -15.81 4.25 7.23
CA VAL A 204 -17.06 4.53 7.97
C VAL A 204 -17.21 6.06 8.15
N PRO A 205 -18.42 6.64 7.97
CA PRO A 205 -19.70 5.97 7.68
C PRO A 205 -20.01 5.77 6.19
N PHE A 206 -19.15 6.24 5.28
CA PHE A 206 -19.44 6.26 3.84
C PHE A 206 -19.01 4.99 3.09
N GLY A 207 -18.25 4.10 3.75
CA GLY A 207 -17.86 2.81 3.21
C GLY A 207 -17.13 1.94 4.24
N TYR A 208 -16.42 0.91 3.75
CA TYR A 208 -15.73 -0.08 4.56
C TYR A 208 -14.26 -0.27 4.15
N ASP A 209 -13.65 0.74 3.52
CA ASP A 209 -12.25 0.70 3.15
C ASP A 209 -11.35 0.48 4.37
N LEU A 210 -10.50 -0.54 4.29
CA LEU A 210 -9.69 -0.97 5.41
C LEU A 210 -8.61 0.06 5.77
N THR A 211 -8.06 0.80 4.80
CA THR A 211 -7.02 1.81 5.03
C THR A 211 -7.59 3.02 5.77
N ASP A 212 -8.76 3.48 5.35
CA ASP A 212 -9.45 4.60 6.00
C ASP A 212 -9.91 4.23 7.42
N ASN A 213 -10.51 3.05 7.57
CA ASN A 213 -11.00 2.56 8.87
C ASN A 213 -9.88 2.34 9.89
N LYS A 214 -8.72 1.87 9.44
CA LYS A 214 -7.50 1.77 10.27
C LYS A 214 -7.07 3.12 10.80
N THR A 215 -7.04 4.12 9.93
CA THR A 215 -6.64 5.49 10.28
C THR A 215 -7.64 6.10 11.26
N LEU A 216 -8.94 5.85 11.07
CA LEU A 216 -9.99 6.23 12.01
C LEU A 216 -9.86 5.55 13.37
N LEU A 217 -9.62 4.24 13.40
CA LEU A 217 -9.41 3.51 14.64
C LEU A 217 -8.20 4.03 15.42
N ALA A 218 -7.10 4.33 14.73
CA ALA A 218 -5.93 4.95 15.32
C ALA A 218 -6.25 6.34 15.91
N LEU A 219 -7.03 7.16 15.20
CA LEU A 219 -7.44 8.48 15.70
C LEU A 219 -8.35 8.38 16.92
N LEU A 220 -9.29 7.44 16.94
CA LEU A 220 -10.15 7.20 18.10
C LEU A 220 -9.33 6.74 19.32
N GLY A 221 -8.37 5.84 19.11
CA GLY A 221 -7.43 5.44 20.17
C GLY A 221 -6.62 6.60 20.72
N TRP A 222 -6.03 7.42 19.85
CA TRP A 222 -5.27 8.60 20.27
C TRP A 222 -6.13 9.72 20.86
N GLY A 223 -7.35 9.90 20.35
CA GLY A 223 -8.33 10.84 20.88
C GLY A 223 -8.75 10.45 22.30
N THR A 224 -9.05 9.18 22.55
CA THR A 224 -9.36 8.68 23.91
C THR A 224 -8.17 8.80 24.85
N ALA A 225 -6.94 8.56 24.38
CA ALA A 225 -5.73 8.80 25.15
C ALA A 225 -5.56 10.28 25.54
N LEU A 226 -5.71 11.21 24.59
CA LEU A 226 -5.66 12.65 24.86
C LEU A 226 -6.75 13.07 25.84
N PHE A 227 -7.96 12.55 25.65
CA PHE A 227 -9.11 12.85 26.48
C PHE A 227 -8.93 12.39 27.94
N SER A 228 -8.15 11.34 28.17
CA SER A 228 -7.93 10.76 29.50
C SER A 228 -7.19 11.70 30.48
N PHE A 229 -6.37 12.63 29.99
CA PHE A 229 -5.54 13.52 30.82
C PHE A 229 -6.34 14.47 31.72
N GLY A 230 -7.60 14.77 31.37
CA GLY A 230 -8.49 15.61 32.18
C GLY A 230 -9.54 14.84 32.99
N ARG A 231 -9.65 13.51 32.82
CA ARG A 231 -10.74 12.71 33.39
C ARG A 231 -10.30 11.48 34.18
N ARG A 232 -9.04 11.04 34.05
CA ARG A 232 -8.54 9.79 34.64
C ARG A 232 -7.34 10.07 35.55
N LYS A 233 -7.24 9.30 36.63
CA LYS A 233 -6.12 9.37 37.58
C LYS A 233 -4.78 8.92 36.96
N ASP A 234 -4.85 7.98 35.99
CA ASP A 234 -3.67 7.43 35.32
C ASP A 234 -3.89 7.41 33.78
N PRO A 235 -3.64 8.54 33.08
CA PRO A 235 -3.77 8.62 31.63
C PRO A 235 -2.74 7.75 30.88
N ARG A 236 -1.70 7.26 31.56
CA ARG A 236 -0.60 6.50 30.95
C ARG A 236 -1.06 5.21 30.30
N ARG A 237 -2.00 4.52 30.94
CA ARG A 237 -2.58 3.27 30.42
C ARG A 237 -3.26 3.47 29.06
N TRP A 238 -3.93 4.61 28.89
CA TRP A 238 -4.60 4.96 27.64
C TRP A 238 -3.60 5.30 26.54
N VAL A 239 -2.52 6.01 26.87
CA VAL A 239 -1.44 6.30 25.91
C VAL A 239 -0.72 5.02 25.48
N LEU A 240 -0.43 4.11 26.41
CA LEU A 240 0.16 2.82 26.09
C LEU A 240 -0.76 1.98 25.19
N ALA A 241 -2.05 1.92 25.52
CA ALA A 241 -3.04 1.22 24.69
C ALA A 241 -3.16 1.83 23.28
N ALA A 242 -3.17 3.16 23.16
CA ALA A 242 -3.21 3.86 21.87
C ALA A 242 -1.95 3.62 21.04
N ALA A 243 -0.77 3.59 21.66
CA ALA A 243 0.49 3.28 20.98
C ALA A 243 0.52 1.85 20.45
N LEU A 244 0.08 0.87 21.25
CA LEU A 244 -0.05 -0.53 20.83
C LEU A 244 -1.09 -0.70 19.72
N LEU A 245 -2.23 -0.02 19.84
CA LEU A 245 -3.27 -0.02 18.81
C LEU A 245 -2.73 0.54 17.49
N MET A 246 -2.05 1.69 17.52
CA MET A 246 -1.47 2.29 16.32
C MET A 246 -0.40 1.38 15.72
N LEU A 247 0.45 0.76 16.53
CA LEU A 247 1.43 -0.22 16.04
C LEU A 247 0.74 -1.40 15.35
N ALA A 248 -0.30 -1.96 15.96
CA ALA A 248 -1.09 -3.06 15.37
C ALA A 248 -1.75 -2.62 14.05
N VAL A 249 -2.36 -1.45 14.01
CA VAL A 249 -2.97 -0.86 12.81
C VAL A 249 -1.96 -0.76 11.66
N PHE A 250 -0.75 -0.28 11.95
CA PHE A 250 0.31 -0.18 10.95
C PHE A 250 0.84 -1.57 10.54
N LEU A 251 0.88 -2.56 11.43
CA LEU A 251 1.32 -3.91 11.04
C LEU A 251 0.36 -4.59 10.06
N VAL A 252 -0.93 -4.25 10.04
CA VAL A 252 -1.84 -4.81 9.04
C VAL A 252 -1.54 -4.21 7.65
N PRO A 253 -1.20 -5.02 6.62
CA PRO A 253 -0.81 -4.52 5.31
C PRO A 253 -1.82 -3.55 4.69
N HIS A 254 -1.32 -2.46 4.10
CA HIS A 254 -2.14 -1.49 3.38
C HIS A 254 -2.78 -2.13 2.16
N SER A 255 -4.02 -1.76 1.80
CA SER A 255 -4.67 -2.17 0.55
C SER A 255 -5.03 -3.66 0.39
N LEU A 256 -5.08 -4.47 1.45
CA LEU A 256 -5.69 -5.82 1.38
C LEU A 256 -7.18 -5.77 1.01
N LEU A 257 -7.87 -4.69 1.41
CA LEU A 257 -9.29 -4.40 1.13
C LEU A 257 -9.48 -2.89 0.89
N GLY A 258 -8.82 -2.39 -0.16
CA GLY A 258 -8.91 -0.99 -0.57
C GLY A 258 -10.08 -0.73 -1.52
N SER A 259 -10.43 0.55 -1.75
CA SER A 259 -11.55 0.98 -2.60
C SER A 259 -11.61 0.26 -3.95
N GLU A 260 -12.78 -0.24 -4.31
CA GLU A 260 -12.99 -1.02 -5.53
C GLU A 260 -14.07 -0.35 -6.36
N LEU A 261 -13.80 -0.14 -7.66
CA LEU A 261 -14.86 0.22 -8.59
C LEU A 261 -15.82 -0.97 -8.68
N LYS A 262 -17.09 -0.72 -8.35
CA LYS A 262 -18.14 -1.70 -8.58
C LYS A 262 -18.41 -1.80 -10.08
N PRO A 263 -18.58 -3.01 -10.64
CA PRO A 263 -19.14 -3.14 -11.97
C PRO A 263 -20.53 -2.53 -12.00
N GLU A 264 -20.88 -1.87 -13.11
CA GLU A 264 -22.28 -1.55 -13.44
C GLU A 264 -23.06 -2.81 -13.78
#